data_AF-A0A6G3ST76-F1
#
_entry.id   AF-A0A6G3ST76-F1
#
_cell.length_a   1.000
_cell.length_b   1.000
_cell.length_c   1.000
_cell.angle_alpha   90.00
_cell.angle_beta   90.00
_cell.angle_gamma   90.00
#
_symmetry.space_group_name_H-M   'P 1'
#
loop_
_entity.id
_entity.type
_entity.pdbx_description
1 polymer ?
#
loop_
_entity_poly.entity_id
_entity_poly.type
_entity_poly.pdbx_seq_one_letter_code
_entity_poly.pdbx_strand_id
1 'polypeptide(L)'
;MTRRRTLVVTNDFPPRQGGIETFVHAMTSRFPTDSVVVYTSAEPGAAAHDAALPHPVVRDPARTLLPVPRVAARAVEIARHHGCDSVWFGAAAPLGLLADRL
;
A
#
# COMPACT_ATOMS: atom_id res chain seq x y z
N MET A 1 14.51 11.20 -17.37
CA MET A 1 13.34 10.32 -17.19
C MET A 1 12.70 10.68 -15.86
N THR A 2 11.46 11.15 -15.84
CA THR A 2 10.75 11.45 -14.58
C THR A 2 10.56 10.14 -13.81
N ARG A 3 11.12 10.07 -12.60
CA ARG A 3 11.03 8.89 -11.72
C ARG A 3 9.57 8.74 -11.27
N ARG A 4 8.85 7.78 -11.86
CA ARG A 4 7.49 7.46 -11.42
C ARG A 4 7.52 6.68 -10.11
N ARG A 5 6.57 6.95 -9.22
CA ARG A 5 6.48 6.25 -7.94
C ARG A 5 5.01 5.95 -7.63
N THR A 6 4.73 4.70 -7.30
CA THR A 6 3.37 4.21 -7.09
C THR A 6 3.09 3.99 -5.61
N LEU A 7 1.93 4.46 -5.15
CA LEU A 7 1.36 4.07 -3.86
C LEU A 7 0.47 2.84 -4.07
N VAL A 8 0.80 1.74 -3.40
CA VAL A 8 -0.02 0.53 -3.38
C VAL A 8 -0.94 0.57 -2.17
N VAL A 9 -2.25 0.52 -2.37
CA VAL A 9 -3.25 0.51 -1.30
C VAL A 9 -3.92 -0.86 -1.24
N THR A 10 -3.81 -1.56 -0.10
CA THR A 10 -4.32 -2.94 0.04
C THR A 10 -4.69 -3.27 1.49
N ASN A 11 -5.60 -4.22 1.71
CA ASN A 11 -5.76 -4.88 3.02
C ASN A 11 -4.90 -6.14 3.15
N ASP A 12 -4.40 -6.62 2.02
CA ASP A 12 -3.84 -7.95 1.84
C ASP A 12 -2.35 -7.77 1.60
N PHE A 13 -1.60 -7.66 2.70
CA PHE A 13 -0.15 -7.63 2.69
C PHE A 13 0.42 -8.49 3.82
N PRO A 14 1.57 -9.16 3.62
CA PRO A 14 2.18 -9.98 4.67
C PRO A 14 2.45 -9.17 5.95
N PRO A 15 2.64 -9.81 7.12
CA PRO A 15 2.98 -11.22 7.33
C PRO A 15 1.81 -12.20 7.25
N ARG A 16 0.56 -11.71 7.14
CA ARG A 16 -0.60 -12.56 6.88
C ARG A 16 -0.36 -13.40 5.62
N GLN A 17 -0.74 -14.67 5.68
CA GLN A 17 -0.59 -15.61 4.58
C GLN A 17 -1.90 -15.69 3.79
N GLY A 18 -1.78 -15.56 2.48
CA GLY A 18 -2.91 -15.67 1.56
C GLY A 18 -2.50 -15.39 0.12
N GLY A 19 -3.43 -15.65 -0.80
CA GLY A 19 -3.16 -15.54 -2.24
C GLY A 19 -2.91 -14.09 -2.68
N ILE A 20 -3.72 -13.14 -2.21
CA ILE A 20 -3.58 -11.72 -2.55
C ILE A 20 -2.35 -11.14 -1.86
N GLU A 21 -2.11 -11.49 -0.59
CA GLU A 21 -0.90 -11.07 0.14
C GLU A 21 0.37 -11.49 -0.60
N THR A 22 0.42 -12.75 -1.04
CA THR A 22 1.54 -13.30 -1.81
C THR A 22 1.69 -12.57 -3.14
N PHE A 23 0.59 -12.34 -3.84
CA PHE A 23 0.59 -11.65 -5.13
C PHE A 23 1.06 -10.19 -5.00
N VAL A 24 0.51 -9.41 -4.07
CA VAL A 24 0.88 -8.00 -3.88
C VAL A 24 2.33 -7.89 -3.40
N HIS A 25 2.78 -8.77 -2.50
CA HIS A 25 4.19 -8.82 -2.10
C HIS A 25 5.10 -9.15 -3.30
N ALA A 26 4.77 -10.17 -4.10
CA ALA A 26 5.52 -10.52 -5.28
C ALA A 26 5.60 -9.36 -6.29
N MET A 27 4.50 -8.62 -6.49
CA MET A 27 4.47 -7.46 -7.36
C MET A 27 5.34 -6.33 -6.82
N THR A 28 5.14 -5.90 -5.57
CA THR A 28 5.88 -4.77 -4.96
C THR A 28 7.39 -5.03 -4.87
N SER A 29 7.81 -6.27 -4.67
CA SER A 29 9.24 -6.66 -4.66
C SER A 29 9.91 -6.60 -6.04
N ARG A 30 9.13 -6.47 -7.12
CA ARG A 30 9.63 -6.37 -8.51
C ARG A 30 9.57 -4.95 -9.08
N PHE A 31 9.01 -3.99 -8.34
CA PHE A 31 9.10 -2.59 -8.73
C PHE A 31 10.57 -2.14 -8.76
N PRO A 32 10.93 -1.21 -9.66
CA PRO A 32 12.24 -0.57 -9.60
C PRO A 32 12.54 0.00 -8.21
N THR A 33 13.81 0.01 -7.82
CA THR A 33 14.23 0.53 -6.51
C THR A 33 13.72 1.96 -6.27
N ASP A 34 13.21 2.18 -5.06
CA ASP A 34 12.51 3.38 -4.60
C ASP A 34 11.39 3.90 -5.54
N SER A 35 10.68 3.03 -6.24
CA SER A 35 9.50 3.40 -7.06
C SER A 35 8.17 2.94 -6.49
N VAL A 36 8.15 2.37 -5.29
CA VAL A 36 6.93 1.87 -4.65
C VAL A 36 6.87 2.22 -3.17
N VAL A 37 5.65 2.46 -2.69
CA VAL A 37 5.29 2.62 -1.28
C VAL A 37 4.03 1.78 -1.05
N VAL A 38 3.94 1.06 0.06
CA VAL A 38 2.73 0.29 0.40
C VAL A 38 1.99 0.98 1.54
N TYR A 39 0.69 1.17 1.42
CA TYR A 39 -0.22 1.56 2.49
C TYR A 39 -1.20 0.42 2.75
N THR A 40 -1.18 -0.12 3.96
CA THR A 40 -1.94 -1.31 4.33
C THR A 40 -2.40 -1.28 5.78
N SER A 41 -3.31 -2.17 6.15
CA SER A 41 -3.85 -2.28 7.50
C SER A 41 -2.81 -2.85 8.50
N ALA A 42 -3.08 -2.64 9.79
CA ALA A 42 -2.31 -3.23 10.87
C ALA A 42 -2.39 -4.77 10.83
N GLU A 43 -1.25 -5.41 11.07
CA GLU A 43 -1.10 -6.87 11.13
C GLU A 43 -0.09 -7.23 12.23
N PRO A 44 -0.36 -8.22 13.10
CA PRO A 44 0.62 -8.68 14.08
C PRO A 44 1.94 -9.11 13.44
N GLY A 45 3.07 -8.72 14.03
CA GLY A 45 4.39 -9.03 13.49
C GLY A 45 4.81 -8.20 12.26
N ALA A 46 3.96 -7.26 11.80
CA ALA A 46 4.25 -6.41 10.65
C ALA A 46 5.58 -5.66 10.77
N ALA A 47 5.93 -5.12 11.94
CA ALA A 47 7.16 -4.33 12.10
C ALA A 47 8.42 -5.11 11.73
N ALA A 48 8.52 -6.39 12.14
CA ALA A 48 9.66 -7.24 11.81
C ALA A 48 9.69 -7.62 10.32
N HIS A 49 8.52 -7.86 9.73
CA HIS A 49 8.41 -8.15 8.30
C HIS A 49 8.77 -6.92 7.45
N ASP A 50 8.19 -5.77 7.76
CA ASP A 50 8.32 -4.52 6.99
C ASP A 50 9.78 -4.01 7.01
N ALA A 51 10.51 -4.19 8.12
CA ALA A 51 11.92 -3.81 8.24
C ALA A 51 12.86 -4.58 7.30
N ALA A 52 12.44 -5.74 6.79
CA ALA A 52 13.22 -6.55 5.85
C ALA A 52 12.95 -6.19 4.37
N LEU A 53 11.99 -5.29 4.10
CA LEU A 53 11.60 -4.93 2.74
C LEU A 53 12.45 -3.78 2.19
N PRO A 54 12.73 -3.76 0.87
CA PRO A 54 13.52 -2.71 0.23
C PRO A 54 12.72 -1.43 -0.04
N HIS A 55 11.46 -1.37 0.37
CA HIS A 55 10.54 -0.27 0.14
C HIS A 55 9.72 0.03 1.40
N PRO A 56 9.23 1.27 1.56
CA PRO A 56 8.47 1.66 2.75
C PRO A 56 7.07 1.04 2.76
N VAL A 57 6.69 0.53 3.93
CA VAL A 57 5.32 0.10 4.25
C VAL A 57 4.75 0.98 5.36
N VAL A 58 3.64 1.65 5.07
CA VAL A 58 2.88 2.47 6.01
C VAL A 58 1.71 1.64 6.52
N ARG A 59 1.70 1.34 7.82
CA ARG A 59 0.62 0.61 8.50
C ARG A 59 -0.41 1.59 9.06
N ASP A 60 -1.65 1.47 8.61
CA ASP A 60 -2.79 2.10 9.29
C ASP A 60 -3.05 1.40 10.62
N PRO A 61 -3.40 2.13 11.70
CA PRO A 61 -3.77 1.50 12.96
C PRO A 61 -5.04 0.63 12.87
N ALA A 62 -5.89 0.82 11.86
CA ALA A 62 -7.04 -0.03 11.63
C ALA A 62 -6.63 -1.42 11.15
N ARG A 63 -7.35 -2.46 11.61
CA ARG A 63 -7.19 -3.85 11.14
C ARG A 63 -7.70 -4.07 9.71
N THR A 64 -8.52 -3.17 9.21
CA THR A 64 -9.06 -3.21 7.85
C THR A 64 -9.25 -1.78 7.35
N LEU A 65 -8.69 -1.49 6.19
CA LEU A 65 -8.96 -0.30 5.40
C LEU A 65 -10.33 -0.44 4.74
N LEU A 66 -11.14 0.60 4.90
CA LEU A 66 -12.45 0.73 4.27
C LEU A 66 -12.43 1.93 3.31
N PRO A 67 -13.27 1.96 2.26
CA PRO A 67 -13.33 3.08 1.32
C PRO A 67 -14.05 4.31 1.92
N VAL A 68 -13.51 4.84 3.01
CA VAL A 68 -14.06 5.96 3.76
C VAL A 68 -13.16 7.21 3.63
N PRO A 69 -13.71 8.43 3.82
CA PRO A 69 -12.95 9.67 3.63
C PRO A 69 -11.62 9.75 4.40
N ARG A 70 -11.57 9.20 5.62
CA ARG A 70 -10.33 9.14 6.43
C ARG A 70 -9.20 8.39 5.71
N VAL A 71 -9.51 7.23 5.12
CA VAL A 71 -8.52 6.39 4.42
C VAL A 71 -8.09 7.05 3.12
N ALA A 72 -9.01 7.70 2.41
CA ALA A 72 -8.69 8.51 1.22
C ALA A 72 -7.71 9.63 1.56
N ALA A 73 -8.03 10.44 2.58
CA ALA A 73 -7.20 11.56 3.01
C ALA A 73 -5.80 11.09 3.42
N ARG A 74 -5.72 9.97 4.16
CA ARG A 74 -4.45 9.38 4.57
C ARG A 74 -3.63 8.86 3.37
N ALA A 75 -4.27 8.21 2.40
CA ALA A 75 -3.60 7.77 1.17
C ALA A 75 -3.05 8.96 0.37
N VAL A 76 -3.80 10.06 0.24
CA VAL A 76 -3.33 11.30 -0.40
C VAL A 76 -2.13 11.90 0.34
N GLU A 77 -2.17 11.94 1.67
CA GLU A 77 -1.06 12.43 2.49
C GLU A 77 0.21 11.60 2.26
N ILE A 78 0.10 10.27 2.31
CA ILE A 78 1.21 9.34 2.06
C ILE A 78 1.74 9.52 0.64
N ALA A 79 0.87 9.56 -0.36
CA ALA A 79 1.26 9.76 -1.75
C ALA A 79 2.06 11.06 -1.92
N ARG A 80 1.58 12.18 -1.35
CA ARG A 80 2.29 13.46 -1.39
C ARG A 80 3.63 13.42 -0.66
N HIS A 81 3.65 12.84 0.55
CA HIS A 81 4.87 12.75 1.35
C HIS A 81 5.98 11.97 0.63
N HIS A 82 5.63 10.88 -0.05
CA HIS A 82 6.59 10.06 -0.77
C HIS A 82 6.79 10.45 -2.24
N GLY A 83 6.06 11.45 -2.75
CA GLY A 83 6.11 11.85 -4.16
C GLY A 83 5.56 10.79 -5.12
N CYS A 84 4.54 10.05 -4.71
CA CYS A 84 3.83 9.11 -5.58
C CYS A 84 2.98 9.87 -6.61
N ASP A 85 3.04 9.45 -7.87
CA ASP A 85 2.30 10.02 -9.00
C ASP A 85 1.22 9.07 -9.55
N SER A 86 1.10 7.89 -8.94
CA SER A 86 0.18 6.84 -9.34
C SER A 86 -0.26 6.03 -8.11
N VAL A 87 -1.46 5.45 -8.19
CA VAL A 87 -2.00 4.56 -7.17
C VAL A 87 -2.35 3.22 -7.80
N TRP A 88 -2.04 2.13 -7.09
CA TRP A 88 -2.46 0.79 -7.44
C TRP A 88 -3.23 0.15 -6.28
N PHE A 89 -4.46 -0.28 -6.52
CA PHE A 89 -5.26 -1.01 -5.53
C PHE A 89 -4.96 -2.50 -5.64
N GLY A 90 -4.43 -3.11 -4.57
CA GLY A 90 -4.08 -4.54 -4.54
C GLY A 90 -5.27 -5.47 -4.74
N ALA A 91 -6.45 -5.03 -4.29
CA ALA A 91 -7.74 -5.60 -4.62
C ALA A 91 -8.70 -4.49 -5.05
N ALA A 92 -9.37 -4.66 -6.20
CA ALA A 92 -10.20 -3.62 -6.80
C ALA A 92 -11.41 -3.25 -5.93
N ALA A 93 -12.10 -4.24 -5.35
CA ALA A 93 -13.23 -3.99 -4.46
C ALA A 93 -12.89 -4.38 -3.02
N PRO A 94 -13.30 -3.59 -2.01
CA PRO A 94 -13.99 -2.31 -2.13
C PRO A 94 -13.04 -1.09 -2.23
N LEU A 95 -11.73 -1.27 -2.06
CA LEU A 95 -10.79 -0.13 -1.92
C LEU A 95 -10.64 0.73 -3.17
N GLY A 96 -10.83 0.17 -4.37
CA GLY A 96 -10.80 0.92 -5.63
C GLY A 96 -11.89 1.99 -5.73
N LEU A 97 -12.94 1.93 -4.90
CA LEU A 97 -13.94 3.01 -4.78
C LEU A 97 -13.35 4.32 -4.21
N LEU A 98 -12.10 4.29 -3.75
CA LEU A 98 -11.36 5.49 -3.34
C LEU A 98 -10.78 6.26 -4.53
N ALA A 99 -10.71 5.68 -5.73
CA ALA A 99 -10.01 6.26 -6.89
C ALA A 99 -10.43 7.70 -7.21
N ASP A 100 -11.73 8.02 -7.15
CA ASP A 100 -12.26 9.36 -7.43
C ASP A 100 -11.86 10.43 -6.39
N ARG A 101 -11.11 10.04 -5.34
CA ARG A 101 -10.67 10.90 -4.24
C ARG A 101 -9.15 10.97 -4.07
N LEU A 102 -8.37 10.30 -4.92
CA LEU A 102 -6.91 10.21 -4.83
C LEU A 102 -6.18 11.03 -5.90
#